data_AF-A0A2M6YSX8-F1
#
_entry.id   AF-A0A2M6YSX8-F1
#
_cell.length_a   1.000
_cell.length_b   1.000
_cell.length_c   1.000
_cell.angle_alpha   90.00
_cell.angle_beta   90.00
_cell.angle_gamma   90.00
#
_symmetry.space_group_name_H-M   'P 1'
#
loop_
_entity.id
_entity.type
_entity.pdbx_description
1 polymer ?
#
loop_
_entity_poly.entity_id
_entity_poly.type
_entity_poly.pdbx_seq_one_letter_code
_entity_poly.pdbx_strand_id
1 'polypeptide(L)'
;MNNITVSQQTVSAVDLRFNLGKILEDLDRQKSPVLIISRSKPKAWLYPYEPINTSGDLFLKWQTESLPKYKKIKAKNLISIIRKDRKR
;
A
#
# COMPACT_ATOMS: atom_id res chain seq x y z
N MET A 1 -15.66 -17.50 26.04
CA MET A 1 -15.45 -16.73 24.79
C MET A 1 -14.82 -15.41 25.20
N ASN A 2 -13.51 -15.24 24.93
CA ASN A 2 -12.81 -14.02 25.31
C ASN A 2 -13.15 -12.93 24.30
N ASN A 3 -13.94 -11.94 24.72
CA ASN A 3 -14.16 -10.71 23.95
C ASN A 3 -12.86 -9.91 23.93
N ILE A 4 -11.98 -10.21 22.97
CA ILE A 4 -10.88 -9.32 22.63
C ILE A 4 -11.55 -8.11 21.98
N THR A 5 -11.84 -7.08 22.78
CA THR A 5 -12.19 -5.76 22.27
C THR A 5 -10.96 -5.23 21.55
N VAL A 6 -10.87 -5.50 20.25
CA VAL A 6 -9.88 -4.87 19.39
C VAL A 6 -10.18 -3.37 19.46
N SER A 7 -9.38 -2.65 20.23
CA SER A 7 -9.39 -1.19 20.28
C SER A 7 -9.24 -0.67 18.86
N GLN A 8 -10.35 -0.23 18.25
CA GLN A 8 -10.35 0.31 16.89
C GLN A 8 -9.72 1.70 16.92
N GLN A 9 -8.44 1.77 16.58
CA GLN A 9 -7.73 3.02 16.47
C GLN A 9 -8.25 3.80 15.25
N THR A 10 -8.53 5.08 15.46
CA THR A 10 -8.99 5.99 14.39
C THR A 10 -7.96 7.08 14.19
N VAL A 11 -7.64 7.37 12.92
CA VAL A 11 -6.65 8.39 12.54
C VAL A 11 -7.24 9.32 11.49
N SER A 12 -6.99 10.62 11.62
CA SER A 12 -7.46 11.58 10.62
C SER A 12 -6.57 11.58 9.37
N ALA A 13 -7.15 11.91 8.23
CA ALA A 13 -6.40 12.07 6.97
C ALA A 13 -5.34 13.18 7.07
N VAL A 14 -5.52 14.17 7.96
CA VAL A 14 -4.54 15.22 8.22
C VAL A 14 -3.35 14.64 8.99
N ASP A 15 -3.60 13.84 10.03
CA ASP A 15 -2.54 13.20 10.81
C ASP A 15 -1.73 12.22 9.99
N LEU A 16 -2.38 11.47 9.10
CA LEU A 16 -1.69 10.62 8.12
C LEU A 16 -0.70 11.39 7.26
N ARG A 17 -1.05 12.62 6.85
CA ARG A 17 -0.18 13.43 6.00
C ARG A 17 1.12 13.83 6.70
N PHE A 18 1.06 14.06 8.01
CA PHE A 18 2.21 14.57 8.78
C PHE A 18 2.95 13.47 9.56
N ASN A 19 2.27 12.38 9.92
CA ASN A 19 2.79 11.36 10.84
C ASN A 19 2.78 9.94 10.25
N LEU A 20 2.76 9.81 8.91
CA LEU A 20 2.63 8.51 8.23
C LEU A 20 3.60 7.45 8.76
N GLY A 21 4.89 7.78 8.92
CA GLY A 21 5.91 6.83 9.36
C GLY A 21 5.58 6.20 10.72
N LYS A 22 5.28 7.05 11.72
CA LYS A 22 4.88 6.59 13.06
C LYS A 22 3.59 5.75 13.03
N ILE A 23 2.61 6.17 12.23
CA ILE A 23 1.35 5.43 12.09
C ILE A 23 1.60 4.03 11.51
N LEU A 24 2.50 3.90 10.54
CA LEU A 24 2.88 2.60 9.97
C LEU A 24 3.66 1.73 10.96
N GLU A 25 4.56 2.31 11.76
CA GLU A 25 5.26 1.60 12.84
C GLU A 25 4.30 1.09 13.91
N ASP A 26 3.35 1.93 14.33
CA ASP A 26 2.32 1.56 15.31
C ASP A 26 1.39 0.48 14.75
N LEU A 27 1.00 0.59 13.48
CA LEU A 27 0.18 -0.40 12.78
C LEU A 27 0.89 -1.76 12.70
N ASP A 28 2.19 -1.76 12.39
CA ASP A 28 2.98 -2.98 12.32
C ASP A 28 3.20 -3.61 13.70
N ARG A 29 3.39 -2.79 14.74
CA ARG A 29 3.53 -3.25 16.12
C ARG A 29 2.23 -3.81 16.70
N GLN A 30 1.11 -3.15 16.45
CA GLN A 30 -0.19 -3.52 17.03
C GLN A 30 -0.89 -4.62 16.23
N LYS A 31 -0.52 -4.82 14.95
CA LYS A 31 -1.15 -5.78 14.03
C LYS A 31 -2.69 -5.66 14.01
N SER A 32 -3.20 -4.45 14.19
CA SER A 32 -4.63 -4.13 14.27
C SER A 32 -4.99 -3.09 13.22
N PRO A 33 -6.10 -3.24 12.48
CA PRO A 33 -6.50 -2.26 11.47
C PRO A 33 -6.84 -0.88 12.07
N VAL A 34 -6.51 0.16 11.32
CA VAL A 34 -6.77 1.56 11.68
C VAL A 34 -7.83 2.14 10.75
N LEU A 35 -8.84 2.80 11.32
CA LEU A 35 -9.85 3.52 10.53
C LEU A 35 -9.34 4.92 10.16
N ILE A 36 -9.31 5.21 8.87
CA ILE A 36 -9.00 6.55 8.36
C ILE A 36 -10.28 7.37 8.25
N ILE A 37 -10.31 8.51 8.91
CA ILE A 37 -11.42 9.47 8.86
C ILE A 37 -11.02 10.80 8.23
N SER A 38 -11.98 11.48 7.62
CA SER A 38 -11.85 12.87 7.19
C SER A 38 -13.13 13.62 7.50
N ARG A 39 -13.02 14.75 8.20
CA ARG A 39 -14.17 15.54 8.69
C ARG A 39 -15.19 14.66 9.42
N SER A 40 -14.70 13.80 10.33
CA SER A 40 -15.49 12.85 11.12
C SER A 40 -16.25 11.78 10.32
N LYS A 41 -15.96 11.62 9.02
CA LYS A 41 -16.53 10.57 8.18
C LYS A 41 -15.50 9.49 7.87
N PRO A 42 -15.85 8.20 7.95
CA PRO A 42 -14.97 7.11 7.56
C PRO A 42 -14.65 7.20 6.07
N LYS A 43 -13.39 6.92 5.70
CA LYS A 43 -12.90 6.98 4.33
C LYS A 43 -12.29 5.68 3.86
N ALA A 44 -11.46 5.07 4.69
CA ALA A 44 -10.76 3.84 4.35
C ALA A 44 -10.32 3.12 5.62
N TRP A 45 -10.01 1.84 5.49
CA TRP A 45 -9.32 1.05 6.49
C TRP A 45 -7.87 0.86 6.05
N LEU A 46 -6.96 0.98 7.01
CA LEU A 46 -5.54 0.69 6.84
C LEU A 46 -5.24 -0.59 7.61
N TYR A 47 -4.85 -1.64 6.89
CA TYR A 47 -4.53 -2.94 7.47
C TYR A 47 -3.02 -3.09 7.64
N PRO A 48 -2.55 -3.76 8.70
CA PRO A 48 -1.14 -4.13 8.82
C PRO A 48 -0.74 -4.98 7.62
N TYR A 49 0.50 -4.82 7.18
CA TYR A 49 1.04 -5.71 6.16
C TYR A 49 1.19 -7.10 6.76
N GLU A 50 0.36 -8.02 6.28
CA GLU A 50 0.57 -9.44 6.48
C GLU A 50 1.39 -9.94 5.30
N PRO A 51 2.56 -10.58 5.53
CA PRO A 51 3.25 -11.30 4.48
C PRO A 51 2.38 -12.49 4.12
N ILE A 52 1.41 -12.27 3.25
CA ILE A 52 0.66 -13.35 2.65
C ILE A 52 1.70 -14.11 1.86
N ASN A 53 2.03 -15.31 2.32
CA ASN A 53 2.82 -16.28 1.56
C ASN A 53 1.93 -16.84 0.42
N THR A 54 1.25 -15.93 -0.29
CA THR A 54 0.58 -16.21 -1.53
C THR A 54 1.68 -16.48 -2.53
N SER A 55 1.56 -17.62 -3.19
CA SER A 55 2.26 -18.04 -4.40
C SER A 55 2.12 -17.08 -5.60
N GLY A 56 1.84 -15.80 -5.34
CA GLY A 56 1.60 -14.74 -6.29
C GLY A 56 1.87 -13.38 -5.65
N ASP A 57 3.07 -13.18 -5.08
CA ASP A 57 3.60 -11.83 -4.89
C ASP A 57 3.61 -11.16 -6.27
N LEU A 58 2.60 -10.33 -6.53
CA LEU A 58 2.38 -9.66 -7.81
C LEU A 58 3.59 -8.78 -8.17
N PHE A 59 4.29 -8.27 -7.16
CA PHE A 59 5.51 -7.50 -7.37
C PHE A 59 6.65 -8.41 -7.81
N LEU A 60 6.87 -9.53 -7.12
CA LEU A 60 7.86 -10.53 -7.52
C LEU A 60 7.57 -11.13 -8.90
N LYS A 61 6.29 -11.41 -9.21
CA LYS A 61 5.85 -11.89 -10.52
C LYS A 61 6.08 -10.85 -11.60
N TRP A 62 5.76 -9.58 -11.35
CA TRP A 62 6.07 -8.50 -12.27
C TRP A 62 7.59 -8.35 -12.48
N GLN A 63 8.38 -8.43 -11.42
CA GLN A 63 9.84 -8.32 -11.45
C GLN A 63 10.48 -9.47 -12.24
N THR A 64 9.98 -10.69 -12.09
CA THR A 64 10.54 -11.88 -12.75
C THR A 64 10.05 -12.04 -14.19
N GLU A 65 8.76 -11.81 -14.46
CA GLU A 65 8.18 -12.08 -15.78
C GLU A 65 8.14 -10.85 -16.71
N SER A 66 7.88 -9.65 -16.16
CA SER A 66 7.64 -8.44 -16.96
C SER A 66 8.87 -7.56 -17.09
N LEU A 67 9.62 -7.33 -16.00
CA LEU A 67 10.80 -6.46 -15.99
C LEU A 67 11.89 -6.85 -17.02
N PRO A 68 12.19 -8.14 -17.27
CA PRO A 68 13.20 -8.52 -18.27
C PRO A 68 12.86 -8.05 -19.70
N LYS A 69 11.57 -7.88 -20.03
CA LYS A 69 11.14 -7.32 -21.33
C LYS A 69 11.64 -5.88 -21.50
N TYR A 70 11.70 -5.13 -20.40
CA TYR A 70 12.13 -3.73 -20.39
C TYR A 70 13.64 -3.56 -20.19
N LYS A 71 14.36 -4.56 -19.66
CA LYS A 71 15.85 -4.54 -19.61
C LYS A 71 16.50 -4.39 -20.99
N LYS A 72 15.84 -4.87 -22.05
CA LYS A 72 16.33 -4.75 -23.44
C LYS A 72 15.96 -3.40 -24.11
N ILE A 73 15.20 -2.56 -23.42
CA ILE A 73 14.67 -1.31 -23.97
C ILE A 73 15.58 -0.16 -23.51
N LYS A 74 16.23 0.50 -24.47
CA LYS A 74 16.99 1.74 -24.19
C LYS A 74 16.06 2.76 -23.51
N ALA A 75 16.54 3.49 -22.51
CA ALA A 75 15.74 4.42 -21.70
C ALA A 75 14.84 5.36 -22.53
N LYS A 76 15.33 5.85 -23.68
CA LYS A 76 14.55 6.68 -24.62
C LYS A 76 13.25 6.03 -25.13
N ASN A 77 13.27 4.71 -25.32
CA ASN A 77 12.13 3.95 -25.82
C ASN A 77 11.13 3.67 -24.69
N LEU A 78 11.62 3.42 -23.46
CA LEU A 78 10.77 3.24 -22.28
C LEU A 78 9.96 4.52 -21.98
N ILE A 79 10.61 5.68 -22.01
CA ILE A 79 9.95 6.98 -21.80
C ILE A 79 8.88 7.24 -22.86
N SER A 80 9.12 6.84 -24.12
CA SER A 80 8.14 6.96 -25.21
C SER A 80 6.90 6.10 -24.98
N ILE A 81 7.07 4.85 -24.53
CA ILE A 81 5.97 3.93 -24.21
C ILE A 81 5.11 4.50 -23.07
N ILE A 82 5.75 4.91 -21.96
CA ILE A 82 5.05 5.51 -20.81
C ILE A 82 4.25 6.76 -21.21
N ARG A 83 4.81 7.60 -22.09
CA ARG A 83 4.12 8.81 -22.58
C ARG A 83 2.91 8.49 -23.47
N LYS A 84 2.91 7.37 -24.19
CA LYS A 84 1.77 6.94 -25.02
C LYS A 84 0.64 6.37 -24.18
N ASP A 85 0.96 5.54 -23.19
CA ASP A 85 -0.05 4.97 -22.30
C ASP A 85 -0.77 6.04 -21.48
N ARG A 86 -0.06 7.10 -21.07
CA ARG A 86 -0.64 8.22 -20.31
C ARG A 86 -1.59 9.11 -21.13
N LYS A 87 -1.65 8.94 -22.45
CA LYS A 87 -2.57 9.66 -23.36
C LYS A 87 -3.83 8.86 -23.71
N ARG A 88 -3.94 7.61 -23.26
CA ARG A 88 -5.18 6.82 -23.27
C ARG A 88 -5.91 6.99 -21.94
#